data_AF-A0A9X9A4L7-F1
#
_entry.id   AF-A0A9X9A4L7-F1
#
_cell.length_a   1.000
_cell.length_b   1.000
_cell.length_c   1.000
_cell.angle_alpha   90.00
_cell.angle_beta   90.00
_cell.angle_gamma   90.00
#
_symmetry.space_group_name_H-M   'P 1'
#
loop_
_entity.id
_entity.type
_entity.pdbx_description
1 polymer ?
#
loop_
_entity_poly.entity_id
_entity_poly.type
_entity_poly.pdbx_seq_one_letter_code
_entity_poly.pdbx_strand_id
1 'polypeptide(L)'
;LQNVDEVNVFLSASESHNKSNINKSIKEALVVIEDITKQALFEGKKVRGYVSTVFGCPYEGDISVTAVDELCNQLFSYGIYEVSLGDTIGVANPLQVEQVLEHLLKKYDASQFAMHFHNTYGMALANVVKSLEY
;
A
#
# COMPACT_ATOMS: atom_id res chain seq x y z
N LEU A 1 3.59 -16.34 -16.23
CA LEU A 1 2.26 -15.87 -15.76
C LEU A 1 1.19 -16.08 -16.85
N GLN A 2 1.04 -17.33 -17.33
CA GLN A 2 0.11 -17.60 -18.44
C GLN A 2 -1.34 -17.61 -17.91
N ASN A 3 -2.25 -16.92 -18.61
CA ASN A 3 -3.69 -16.80 -18.34
C ASN A 3 -4.13 -15.90 -17.16
N VAL A 4 -3.33 -14.92 -16.76
CA VAL A 4 -3.77 -13.81 -15.88
C VAL A 4 -3.66 -12.47 -16.61
N ASP A 5 -4.55 -11.54 -16.29
CA ASP A 5 -4.54 -10.19 -16.85
C ASP A 5 -3.62 -9.25 -16.04
N GLU A 6 -3.54 -9.46 -14.73
CA GLU A 6 -2.83 -8.59 -13.77
C GLU A 6 -2.21 -9.40 -12.63
N VAL A 7 -1.11 -8.89 -12.07
CA VAL A 7 -0.42 -9.43 -10.89
C VAL A 7 -0.54 -8.46 -9.72
N ASN A 8 -0.91 -8.98 -8.56
CA ASN A 8 -0.95 -8.21 -7.32
C ASN A 8 0.18 -8.64 -6.39
N VAL A 9 1.00 -7.68 -5.96
CA VAL A 9 2.06 -7.88 -4.97
C VAL A 9 1.70 -7.15 -3.68
N PHE A 10 2.20 -7.64 -2.54
CA PHE A 10 1.87 -7.04 -1.25
C PHE A 10 3.04 -7.08 -0.27
N LEU A 11 3.10 -6.04 0.56
CA LEU A 11 3.97 -5.93 1.73
C LEU A 11 3.29 -5.07 2.79
N SER A 12 3.91 -4.92 3.96
CA SER A 12 3.40 -4.06 5.04
C SER A 12 4.32 -2.87 5.26
N ALA A 13 3.75 -1.74 5.66
CA ALA A 13 4.53 -0.56 6.06
C ALA A 13 5.22 -0.72 7.43
N SER A 14 4.86 -1.77 8.17
CA SER A 14 5.49 -2.14 9.44
C SER A 14 6.46 -3.31 9.28
N GLU A 15 7.68 -3.21 9.82
CA GLU A 15 8.68 -4.28 9.80
C GLU A 15 8.20 -5.51 10.60
N SER A 16 7.65 -5.29 11.79
CA SER A 16 7.12 -6.35 12.65
C SER A 16 5.95 -7.07 11.99
N HIS A 17 5.02 -6.33 11.40
CA HIS A 17 3.90 -6.95 10.69
C HIS A 17 4.37 -7.71 9.44
N ASN A 18 5.28 -7.12 8.65
CA ASN A 18 5.79 -7.77 7.45
C ASN A 18 6.55 -9.05 7.79
N LYS A 19 7.40 -9.01 8.82
CA LYS A 19 8.12 -10.19 9.30
C LYS A 19 7.16 -11.24 9.84
N SER A 20 6.14 -10.87 10.60
CA SER A 20 5.15 -11.84 11.11
C SER A 20 4.29 -12.45 9.99
N ASN A 21 3.92 -11.65 8.98
CA ASN A 21 2.96 -12.05 7.96
C ASN A 21 3.60 -12.86 6.82
N ILE A 22 4.80 -12.49 6.38
CA ILE A 22 5.48 -13.13 5.23
C ILE A 22 6.92 -13.59 5.52
N ASN A 23 7.33 -13.57 6.79
CA ASN A 23 8.66 -13.98 7.27
C ASN A 23 9.84 -13.27 6.59
N LYS A 24 9.64 -12.02 6.16
CA LYS A 24 10.66 -11.17 5.54
C LYS A 24 10.63 -9.77 6.15
N SER A 25 11.80 -9.16 6.28
CA SER A 25 11.89 -7.70 6.44
C SER A 25 11.30 -7.00 5.22
N ILE A 26 10.96 -5.72 5.33
CA ILE A 26 10.46 -4.94 4.20
C ILE A 26 11.49 -4.93 3.07
N LYS A 27 12.77 -4.73 3.40
CA LYS A 27 13.87 -4.76 2.41
C LYS A 27 13.94 -6.08 1.64
N GLU A 28 13.84 -7.21 2.34
CA GLU A 28 13.84 -8.53 1.69
C GLU A 28 12.60 -8.74 0.80
N ALA A 29 11.44 -8.24 1.23
CA ALA A 29 10.21 -8.31 0.44
C ALA A 29 10.29 -7.46 -0.84
N LEU A 30 10.87 -6.27 -0.76
CA LEU A 30 11.05 -5.36 -1.89
C LEU A 30 11.92 -5.96 -3.00
N VAL A 31 12.99 -6.67 -2.65
CA VAL A 31 13.82 -7.39 -3.63
C VAL A 31 12.99 -8.42 -4.40
N VAL A 32 12.17 -9.20 -3.68
CA VAL A 32 11.29 -10.19 -4.31
C VAL A 32 10.23 -9.52 -5.19
N ILE A 33 9.65 -8.42 -4.72
CA ILE A 33 8.65 -7.65 -5.46
C ILE A 33 9.24 -7.07 -6.74
N GLU A 34 10.45 -6.54 -6.70
CA GLU A 34 11.15 -6.00 -7.87
C GLU A 34 11.33 -7.10 -8.94
N ASP A 35 11.79 -8.28 -8.54
CA ASP A 35 11.98 -9.42 -9.47
C ASP A 35 10.66 -9.90 -10.08
N ILE A 36 9.61 -10.04 -9.28
CA ILE A 36 8.27 -10.42 -9.76
C ILE A 36 7.73 -9.35 -10.72
N THR A 37 7.90 -8.08 -10.38
CA THR A 37 7.40 -6.96 -11.18
C THR A 37 8.11 -6.93 -12.53
N LYS A 38 9.43 -7.06 -12.57
CA LYS A 38 10.22 -7.15 -13.81
C LYS A 38 9.73 -8.29 -14.71
N GLN A 39 9.51 -9.47 -14.15
CA GLN A 39 9.03 -10.63 -14.92
C GLN A 39 7.62 -10.39 -15.46
N ALA A 40 6.71 -9.85 -14.64
CA ALA A 40 5.33 -9.57 -15.07
C ALA A 40 5.28 -8.52 -16.19
N LEU A 41 6.05 -7.44 -16.05
CA LEU A 41 6.16 -6.40 -17.08
C LEU A 41 6.78 -6.96 -18.37
N PHE A 42 7.79 -7.83 -18.27
CA PHE A 42 8.39 -8.50 -19.43
C PHE A 42 7.38 -9.37 -20.20
N GLU A 43 6.44 -10.00 -19.48
CA GLU A 43 5.33 -10.76 -20.05
C GLU A 43 4.14 -9.89 -20.50
N GLY A 44 4.28 -8.55 -20.47
CA GLY A 44 3.24 -7.61 -20.87
C GLY A 44 2.07 -7.51 -19.91
N LYS A 45 2.25 -7.90 -18.65
CA LYS A 45 1.23 -7.84 -17.59
C LYS A 45 1.34 -6.55 -16.80
N LYS A 46 0.22 -6.06 -16.28
CA LYS A 46 0.21 -4.97 -15.29
C LYS A 46 0.45 -5.51 -13.89
N VAL A 47 1.00 -4.67 -13.02
CA VAL A 47 1.28 -5.01 -11.63
C VAL A 47 0.74 -3.93 -10.70
N ARG A 48 -0.05 -4.35 -9.71
CA ARG A 48 -0.57 -3.49 -8.65
C ARG A 48 0.04 -3.86 -7.29
N GLY A 49 0.40 -2.84 -6.53
CA GLY A 49 0.99 -3.00 -5.20
C GLY A 49 -0.05 -2.85 -4.10
N TYR A 50 0.08 -3.59 -3.01
CA TYR A 50 -0.70 -3.42 -1.79
C TYR A 50 0.24 -3.12 -0.64
N VAL A 51 -0.01 -2.03 0.07
CA VAL A 51 0.71 -1.66 1.29
C VAL A 51 -0.25 -1.83 2.46
N SER A 52 0.02 -2.83 3.29
CA SER A 52 -0.69 -3.08 4.55
C SER A 52 -0.21 -2.14 5.65
N THR A 53 -0.99 -2.05 6.73
CA THR A 53 -0.70 -1.30 7.95
C THR A 53 -0.40 0.18 7.72
N VAL A 54 -0.98 0.81 6.69
CA VAL A 54 -0.72 2.22 6.35
C VAL A 54 -1.16 3.15 7.47
N PHE A 55 -2.29 2.84 8.11
CA PHE A 55 -2.92 3.69 9.12
C PHE A 55 -2.67 3.23 10.56
N GLY A 56 -1.85 2.18 10.72
CA GLY A 56 -1.56 1.59 12.02
C GLY A 56 -1.19 0.12 11.92
N CYS A 57 -0.34 -0.31 12.83
CA CYS A 57 0.15 -1.66 12.97
C CYS A 57 -0.25 -2.26 14.32
N PRO A 58 -0.72 -3.52 14.39
CA PRO A 58 -1.06 -4.17 15.65
C PRO A 58 0.17 -4.44 16.56
N TYR A 59 1.38 -4.32 16.04
CA TYR A 59 2.63 -4.56 16.77
C TYR A 59 3.40 -3.27 17.10
N GLU A 60 3.50 -2.37 16.13
CA GLU A 60 4.32 -1.13 16.23
C GLU A 60 3.49 0.11 16.55
N GLY A 61 2.16 0.02 16.47
CA GLY A 61 1.28 1.17 16.64
C GLY A 61 1.31 2.09 15.42
N ASP A 62 1.69 3.35 15.63
CA ASP A 62 1.64 4.36 14.59
C ASP A 62 2.68 4.12 13.49
N ILE A 63 2.26 4.27 12.25
CA ILE A 63 3.11 4.20 11.05
C ILE A 63 3.21 5.61 10.46
N SER A 64 4.44 6.05 10.20
CA SER A 64 4.67 7.41 9.70
C SER A 64 4.31 7.53 8.22
N VAL A 65 3.76 8.69 7.83
CA VAL A 65 3.42 8.98 6.43
C VAL A 65 4.65 8.91 5.52
N THR A 66 5.82 9.29 6.04
CA THR A 66 7.09 9.25 5.30
C THR A 66 7.50 7.82 4.98
N ALA A 67 7.33 6.88 5.91
CA ALA A 67 7.61 5.47 5.64
C ALA A 67 6.69 4.93 4.52
N VAL A 68 5.42 5.34 4.50
CA VAL A 68 4.47 4.97 3.45
C VAL A 68 4.87 5.58 2.10
N ASP A 69 5.26 6.85 2.05
CA ASP A 69 5.77 7.53 0.84
C ASP A 69 7.03 6.85 0.29
N GLU A 70 8.00 6.53 1.15
CA GLU A 70 9.21 5.82 0.74
C GLU A 70 8.90 4.46 0.08
N LEU A 71 7.92 3.72 0.61
CA LEU A 71 7.47 2.47 0.01
C LEU A 71 6.75 2.71 -1.32
N CYS A 72 5.83 3.66 -1.39
CA CYS A 72 5.15 4.02 -2.63
C CYS A 72 6.16 4.41 -3.71
N ASN A 73 7.17 5.22 -3.34
CA ASN A 73 8.24 5.62 -4.24
C ASN A 73 9.00 4.42 -4.82
N GLN A 74 9.34 3.45 -3.98
CA GLN A 74 10.03 2.24 -4.44
C GLN A 74 9.13 1.38 -5.34
N LEU A 75 7.89 1.14 -4.94
CA LEU A 75 6.92 0.38 -5.73
C LEU A 75 6.70 1.00 -7.11
N PHE A 76 6.44 2.31 -7.18
CA PHE A 76 6.27 3.03 -8.45
C PHE A 76 7.56 2.99 -9.29
N SER A 77 8.75 3.06 -8.67
CA SER A 77 10.02 2.95 -9.39
C SER A 77 10.23 1.59 -10.09
N TYR A 78 9.54 0.55 -9.63
CA TYR A 78 9.57 -0.79 -10.26
C TYR A 78 8.59 -0.92 -11.44
N GLY A 79 7.77 0.10 -11.72
CA GLY A 79 6.76 0.08 -12.77
C GLY A 79 5.39 -0.47 -12.32
N ILE A 80 5.17 -0.60 -11.01
CA ILE A 80 3.82 -0.81 -10.46
C ILE A 80 2.97 0.42 -10.80
N TYR A 81 1.79 0.20 -11.38
CA TYR A 81 1.00 1.31 -11.91
C TYR A 81 0.06 1.94 -10.87
N GLU A 82 -0.36 1.14 -9.88
CA GLU A 82 -1.28 1.56 -8.82
C GLU A 82 -0.88 0.93 -7.48
N VAL A 83 -1.03 1.68 -6.39
CA VAL A 83 -0.83 1.21 -5.02
C VAL A 83 -2.13 1.30 -4.22
N SER A 84 -2.57 0.16 -3.67
CA SER A 84 -3.68 0.08 -2.72
C SER A 84 -3.16 0.31 -1.30
N LEU A 85 -3.61 1.41 -0.67
CA LEU A 85 -3.28 1.78 0.70
C LEU A 85 -4.25 1.11 1.70
N GLY A 86 -3.72 0.21 2.54
CA GLY A 86 -4.50 -0.67 3.39
C GLY A 86 -4.59 -0.26 4.86
N ASP A 87 -5.81 -0.09 5.35
CA ASP A 87 -6.15 -0.07 6.78
C ASP A 87 -6.39 -1.50 7.28
N THR A 88 -5.30 -2.26 7.42
CA THR A 88 -5.31 -3.70 7.68
C THR A 88 -6.08 -4.08 8.95
N ILE A 89 -6.04 -3.24 9.98
CA ILE A 89 -6.70 -3.52 11.26
C ILE A 89 -7.98 -2.69 11.48
N GLY A 90 -8.32 -1.81 10.54
CA GLY A 90 -9.57 -1.03 10.57
C GLY A 90 -9.53 0.18 11.52
N VAL A 91 -8.34 0.66 11.88
CA VAL A 91 -8.14 1.72 12.90
C VAL A 91 -8.04 3.12 12.30
N ALA A 92 -8.02 3.24 10.98
CA ALA A 92 -7.93 4.53 10.32
C ALA A 92 -9.12 5.42 10.69
N ASN A 93 -8.87 6.71 10.80
CA ASN A 93 -9.90 7.74 10.91
C ASN A 93 -9.74 8.81 9.82
N PRO A 94 -10.76 9.63 9.56
CA PRO A 94 -10.72 10.61 8.47
C PRO A 94 -9.53 11.57 8.53
N LEU A 95 -9.10 11.98 9.74
CA LEU A 95 -7.96 12.88 9.88
C LEU A 95 -6.64 12.21 9.45
N GLN A 96 -6.44 10.93 9.78
CA GLN A 96 -5.28 10.17 9.31
C GLN A 96 -5.31 9.97 7.78
N VAL A 97 -6.50 9.71 7.22
CA VAL A 97 -6.68 9.59 5.76
C VAL A 97 -6.31 10.89 5.06
N GLU A 98 -6.77 12.01 5.59
CA GLU A 98 -6.43 13.36 5.11
C GLU A 98 -4.92 13.57 5.09
N GLN A 99 -4.24 13.29 6.21
CA GLN A 99 -2.79 13.46 6.33
C GLN A 99 -2.00 12.60 5.33
N VAL A 100 -2.42 11.35 5.12
CA VAL A 100 -1.79 10.44 4.15
C VAL A 100 -1.98 10.95 2.73
N LEU A 101 -3.21 11.30 2.34
CA LEU A 101 -3.51 11.75 0.98
C LEU A 101 -2.90 13.12 0.68
N GLU A 102 -2.98 14.08 1.60
CA GLU A 102 -2.32 15.39 1.44
C GLU A 102 -0.81 15.28 1.25
N HIS A 103 -0.17 14.30 1.90
CA HIS A 103 1.26 14.07 1.73
C HIS A 103 1.57 13.44 0.37
N LEU A 104 0.91 12.33 0.04
CA LEU A 104 1.21 11.55 -1.17
C LEU A 104 0.82 12.28 -2.46
N LEU A 105 -0.34 12.96 -2.48
CA LEU A 105 -0.85 13.61 -3.68
C LEU A 105 -0.13 14.91 -4.04
N LYS A 106 0.82 15.38 -3.20
CA LYS A 106 1.79 16.40 -3.59
C LYS A 106 2.80 15.90 -4.63
N LYS A 107 2.96 14.59 -4.75
CA LYS A 107 4.03 13.95 -5.55
C LYS A 107 3.51 13.00 -6.62
N TYR A 108 2.36 12.37 -6.39
CA TYR A 108 1.79 11.34 -7.26
C TYR A 108 0.38 11.73 -7.70
N ASP A 109 -0.07 11.19 -8.84
CA ASP A 109 -1.45 11.38 -9.30
C ASP A 109 -2.41 10.52 -8.47
N ALA A 110 -3.61 11.05 -8.17
CA ALA A 110 -4.63 10.32 -7.43
C ALA A 110 -5.05 9.02 -8.13
N SER A 111 -4.98 8.96 -9.47
CA SER A 111 -5.26 7.76 -10.26
C SER A 111 -4.27 6.62 -10.02
N GLN A 112 -3.14 6.87 -9.34
CA GLN A 112 -2.15 5.85 -8.98
C GLN A 112 -2.43 5.22 -7.62
N PHE A 113 -3.51 5.64 -6.93
CA PHE A 113 -3.86 5.12 -5.63
C PHE A 113 -5.26 4.53 -5.59
N ALA A 114 -5.41 3.55 -4.71
CA ALA A 114 -6.69 3.05 -4.27
C ALA A 114 -6.70 2.92 -2.76
N MET A 115 -7.89 3.04 -2.17
CA MET A 115 -8.06 2.96 -0.72
C MET A 115 -8.70 1.63 -0.34
N HIS A 116 -8.08 0.92 0.61
CA HIS A 116 -8.56 -0.35 1.13
C HIS A 116 -8.81 -0.22 2.63
N PHE A 117 -10.05 0.12 2.98
CA PHE A 117 -10.46 0.30 4.37
C PHE A 117 -11.19 -0.93 4.91
N HIS A 118 -10.71 -1.45 6.05
CA HIS A 118 -11.48 -2.41 6.83
C HIS A 118 -12.48 -1.68 7.73
N ASN A 119 -13.66 -2.27 7.93
CA ASN A 119 -14.72 -1.67 8.75
C ASN A 119 -14.75 -2.18 10.20
N THR A 120 -13.61 -2.67 10.71
CA THR A 120 -13.50 -3.30 12.04
C THR A 120 -14.05 -2.41 13.16
N TYR A 121 -13.76 -1.10 13.10
CA TYR A 121 -14.20 -0.11 14.09
C TYR A 121 -15.28 0.85 13.54
N GLY A 122 -15.96 0.49 12.44
CA GLY A 122 -17.07 1.26 11.88
C GLY A 122 -16.67 2.53 11.10
N MET A 123 -15.39 2.74 10.82
CA MET A 123 -14.88 3.96 10.19
C MET A 123 -14.75 3.88 8.67
N ALA A 124 -14.93 2.70 8.04
CA ALA A 124 -14.57 2.51 6.64
C ALA A 124 -15.29 3.48 5.69
N LEU A 125 -16.61 3.66 5.85
CA LEU A 125 -17.36 4.57 4.97
C LEU A 125 -16.97 6.03 5.19
N ALA A 126 -16.72 6.46 6.43
CA ALA A 126 -16.24 7.80 6.72
C ALA A 126 -14.87 8.06 6.07
N ASN A 127 -13.99 7.06 6.11
CA ASN A 127 -12.67 7.11 5.47
C ASN A 127 -12.79 7.15 3.94
N VAL A 128 -13.71 6.38 3.33
CA VAL A 128 -14.01 6.47 1.89
C VAL A 128 -14.50 7.87 1.50
N VAL A 129 -15.47 8.43 2.24
CA VAL A 129 -16.00 9.78 1.96
C VAL A 129 -14.87 10.81 2.00
N LYS A 130 -14.02 10.76 3.03
CA LYS A 130 -12.85 11.63 3.13
C LYS A 130 -11.88 11.43 1.95
N SER A 131 -11.63 10.19 1.52
CA SER A 131 -10.77 9.93 0.37
C SER A 131 -11.31 10.49 -0.95
N LEU A 132 -12.64 10.55 -1.13
CA LEU A 132 -13.26 11.11 -2.35
C LEU A 132 -13.17 12.64 -2.45
N GLU A 133 -12.75 13.33 -1.39
CA GLU A 133 -12.49 14.77 -1.40
C GLU A 133 -11.15 15.13 -2.06
N TYR A 134 -10.33 14.11 -2.38
CA TYR A 134 -8.97 14.20 -2.94
C TYR A 134 -8.90 13.56 -4.33
#